data_AF-A0A154M5K3-F1
#
_entry.id   AF-A0A154M5K3-F1
#
_cell.length_a   1.000
_cell.length_b   1.000
_cell.length_c   1.000
_cell.angle_alpha   90.00
_cell.angle_beta   90.00
_cell.angle_gamma   90.00
#
_symmetry.space_group_name_H-M   'P 1'
#
loop_
_entity.id
_entity.type
_entity.pdbx_description
1 polymer ?
#
loop_
_entity_poly.entity_id
_entity_poly.type
_entity_poly.pdbx_seq_one_letter_code
_entity_poly.pdbx_strand_id
1 'polypeptide(L)'
;MLRAAWEGLVLIRWCGLEAATVGAAHASCQRSAESVEFDIAEQLYRSDALKHSGVVMPATGRDRRVAVVDEAAAVRAVDAIVTFATTSIAVLRPAAATAHSWPDKRACSTSIPLWRSLIDCWDGKNRSYRLLLPKVGPVWWPYF
;
A
#
# COMPACT_ATOMS: atom_id res chain seq x y z
N MET A 1 -10.44 2.40 -11.23
CA MET A 1 -8.96 2.31 -11.11
C MET A 1 -8.46 2.75 -9.74
N LEU A 2 -8.65 4.00 -9.31
CA LEU A 2 -8.22 4.46 -7.97
C LEU A 2 -8.83 3.63 -6.83
N ARG A 3 -10.09 3.19 -6.97
CA ARG A 3 -10.70 2.21 -6.05
C ARG A 3 -9.97 0.86 -6.03
N ALA A 4 -9.59 0.32 -7.18
CA ALA A 4 -8.85 -0.93 -7.25
C ALA A 4 -7.42 -0.78 -6.68
N ALA A 5 -6.79 0.39 -6.88
CA ALA A 5 -5.52 0.72 -6.24
C ALA A 5 -5.66 0.77 -4.71
N TRP A 6 -6.76 1.31 -4.19
CA TRP A 6 -7.08 1.27 -2.77
C TRP A 6 -7.28 -0.15 -2.26
N GLU A 7 -8.18 -0.92 -2.88
CA GLU A 7 -8.48 -2.29 -2.46
C GLU A 7 -7.23 -3.19 -2.49
N GLY A 8 -6.41 -3.05 -3.53
CA GLY A 8 -5.14 -3.75 -3.60
C GLY A 8 -4.11 -3.26 -2.59
N LEU A 9 -4.05 -1.95 -2.28
CA LEU A 9 -3.23 -1.42 -1.17
C LEU A 9 -3.58 -2.09 0.17
N VAL A 10 -4.88 -2.28 0.44
CA VAL A 10 -5.33 -3.01 1.63
C VAL A 10 -4.77 -4.43 1.62
N LEU A 11 -4.93 -5.16 0.51
CA LEU A 11 -4.50 -6.55 0.39
C LEU A 11 -2.98 -6.71 0.53
N ILE A 12 -2.19 -5.88 -0.15
CA ILE A 12 -0.72 -5.98 -0.09
C ILE A 12 -0.17 -5.61 1.29
N ARG A 13 -0.80 -4.67 2.02
CA ARG A 13 -0.42 -4.37 3.40
C ARG A 13 -0.62 -5.59 4.29
N TRP A 14 -1.71 -6.33 4.12
CA TRP A 14 -1.92 -7.59 4.85
C TRP A 14 -0.86 -8.64 4.50
N CYS A 15 -0.55 -8.82 3.22
CA CYS A 15 0.54 -9.69 2.79
C CYS A 15 1.87 -9.31 3.45
N GLY A 16 2.16 -8.01 3.53
CA GLY A 16 3.38 -7.49 4.14
C GLY A 16 3.43 -7.70 5.66
N LEU A 17 2.33 -7.44 6.36
CA LEU A 17 2.20 -7.69 7.79
C LEU A 17 2.34 -9.17 8.14
N GLU A 18 1.76 -10.07 7.34
CA GLU A 18 1.89 -11.51 7.55
C GLU A 18 3.32 -11.99 7.22
N ALA A 19 3.93 -11.52 6.13
CA ALA A 19 5.34 -11.82 5.80
C ALA A 19 6.32 -11.34 6.89
N ALA A 20 6.04 -10.20 7.52
CA ALA A 20 6.82 -9.67 8.63
C ALA A 20 6.85 -10.59 9.87
N THR A 21 5.90 -11.52 10.01
CA THR A 21 5.88 -12.48 11.13
C THR A 21 6.90 -13.61 10.95
N VAL A 22 7.38 -13.86 9.73
CA VAL A 22 8.26 -14.99 9.39
C VAL A 22 9.72 -14.70 9.74
N GLY A 23 10.17 -13.45 9.65
CA GLY A 23 11.58 -13.13 9.89
C GLY A 23 11.92 -11.65 10.03
N ALA A 24 13.08 -11.37 10.61
CA ALA A 24 13.55 -10.02 10.93
C ALA A 24 13.79 -9.14 9.69
N ALA A 25 14.18 -9.74 8.55
CA ALA A 25 14.39 -9.03 7.30
C ALA A 25 13.06 -8.49 6.75
N HIS A 26 12.04 -9.35 6.64
CA HIS A 26 10.68 -8.97 6.22
C HIS A 26 10.06 -7.95 7.17
N ALA A 27 10.25 -8.13 8.49
CA ALA A 27 9.81 -7.13 9.47
C ALA A 27 10.47 -5.76 9.28
N SER A 28 11.74 -5.73 8.86
CA SER A 28 12.42 -4.46 8.54
C SER A 28 11.88 -3.81 7.27
N CYS A 29 11.58 -4.61 6.25
CA CYS A 29 10.94 -4.12 5.01
C CYS A 29 9.54 -3.56 5.29
N GLN A 30 8.70 -4.29 6.05
CA GLN A 30 7.35 -3.84 6.43
C GLN A 30 7.36 -2.51 7.18
N ARG A 31 8.28 -2.34 8.15
CA ARG A 31 8.41 -1.06 8.89
C ARG A 31 8.75 0.11 7.98
N SER A 32 9.51 -0.13 6.91
CA SER A 32 9.87 0.91 5.94
C SER A 32 8.69 1.18 5.00
N ALA A 33 8.04 0.12 4.54
CA ALA A 33 6.88 0.17 3.66
C ALA A 33 5.67 0.90 4.27
N GLU A 34 5.42 0.72 5.58
CA GLU A 34 4.23 1.25 6.26
C GLU A 34 4.02 2.76 6.05
N SER A 35 5.10 3.55 6.05
CA SER A 35 5.02 4.98 5.79
C SER A 35 4.57 5.30 4.37
N VAL A 36 5.11 4.58 3.40
CA VAL A 36 4.78 4.72 1.99
C VAL A 36 3.35 4.25 1.73
N GLU A 37 2.92 3.16 2.35
CA GLU A 37 1.55 2.68 2.25
C GLU A 37 0.55 3.71 2.79
N PHE A 38 0.86 4.36 3.92
CA PHE A 38 0.05 5.45 4.48
C PHE A 38 -0.04 6.63 3.51
N ASP A 39 1.08 7.07 2.94
CA ASP A 39 1.10 8.19 2.00
C ASP A 39 0.32 7.86 0.72
N ILE A 40 0.42 6.63 0.21
CA ILE A 40 -0.39 6.17 -0.92
C ILE A 40 -1.88 6.27 -0.56
N ALA A 41 -2.28 5.73 0.60
CA ALA A 41 -3.67 5.80 1.05
C ALA A 41 -4.15 7.24 1.18
N GLU A 42 -3.33 8.15 1.72
CA GLU A 42 -3.68 9.57 1.84
C GLU A 42 -3.92 10.21 0.47
N GLN A 43 -3.07 9.93 -0.53
CA GLN A 43 -3.26 10.43 -1.89
C GLN A 43 -4.53 9.86 -2.54
N LEU A 44 -4.78 8.56 -2.37
CA LEU A 44 -5.96 7.91 -2.91
C LEU A 44 -7.23 8.44 -2.24
N TYR A 45 -7.26 8.58 -0.91
CA TYR A 45 -8.43 9.05 -0.16
C TYR A 45 -8.86 10.47 -0.53
N ARG A 46 -7.90 11.32 -0.92
CA ARG A 46 -8.16 12.69 -1.41
C ARG A 46 -8.76 12.75 -2.82
N SER A 47 -8.86 11.63 -3.52
CA SER A 47 -9.45 11.56 -4.86
C SER A 47 -10.98 11.65 -4.84
N ASP A 48 -11.58 12.22 -5.89
CA ASP A 48 -13.03 12.29 -6.00
C ASP A 48 -13.65 10.89 -6.18
N ALA A 49 -12.90 9.98 -6.81
CA ALA A 49 -13.27 8.57 -6.96
C ALA A 49 -13.50 7.85 -5.61
N LEU A 50 -12.90 8.34 -4.51
CA LEU A 50 -13.00 7.75 -3.18
C LEU A 50 -13.75 8.64 -2.17
N LYS A 51 -13.84 9.96 -2.39
CA LYS A 51 -14.44 10.94 -1.46
C LYS A 51 -15.87 10.61 -0.98
N HIS A 52 -16.68 9.97 -1.81
CA HIS A 52 -18.08 9.60 -1.48
C HIS A 52 -18.31 8.10 -1.35
N SER A 53 -17.23 7.32 -1.37
CA SER A 53 -17.32 5.86 -1.43
C SER A 53 -17.54 5.21 -0.07
N GLY A 54 -17.36 5.96 1.04
CA GLY A 54 -17.37 5.42 2.39
C GLY A 54 -16.28 4.35 2.62
N VAL A 55 -15.28 4.29 1.74
CA VAL A 55 -14.26 3.25 1.76
C VAL A 55 -13.32 3.52 2.94
N VAL A 56 -13.23 2.51 3.80
CA VAL A 56 -12.36 2.47 4.98
C VAL A 56 -11.44 1.27 4.81
N MET A 57 -10.16 1.41 5.14
CA MET A 57 -9.28 0.25 5.17
C MET A 57 -9.71 -0.62 6.35
N PRO A 58 -10.15 -1.87 6.12
CA PRO A 58 -10.68 -2.70 7.19
C PRO A 58 -9.60 -2.87 8.27
N ALA A 59 -9.94 -2.46 9.50
CA ALA A 59 -9.06 -2.60 10.66
C ALA A 59 -8.75 -4.06 11.00
N THR A 60 -9.51 -5.01 10.46
CA THR A 60 -9.25 -6.43 10.62
C THR A 60 -9.52 -7.16 9.31
N GLY A 61 -8.47 -7.70 8.69
CA GLY A 61 -8.55 -8.74 7.66
C GLY A 61 -8.57 -10.15 8.27
N ARG A 62 -8.94 -10.27 9.56
CA ARG A 62 -8.71 -11.46 10.40
C ARG A 62 -9.39 -12.72 9.85
N ASP A 63 -10.55 -12.56 9.22
CA ASP A 63 -11.37 -13.69 8.76
C ASP A 63 -11.00 -14.22 7.37
N ARG A 64 -10.02 -13.60 6.69
CA ARG A 64 -9.55 -14.02 5.33
C ARG A 64 -8.06 -14.34 5.27
N ARG A 65 -7.41 -14.58 6.41
CA ARG A 65 -5.97 -14.83 6.47
C ARG A 65 -5.64 -16.21 5.91
N VAL A 66 -4.95 -16.24 4.77
CA VAL A 66 -4.01 -17.34 4.52
C VAL A 66 -2.76 -16.97 5.29
N ALA A 67 -2.52 -17.66 6.41
CA ALA A 67 -1.34 -17.41 7.22
C ALA A 67 -0.07 -17.61 6.37
N VAL A 68 0.83 -16.64 6.40
CA VAL A 68 2.16 -16.78 5.80
C VAL A 68 3.02 -17.52 6.84
N VAL A 69 3.08 -18.84 6.71
CA VAL A 69 3.63 -19.73 7.74
C VAL A 69 5.11 -20.05 7.57
N ASP A 70 5.68 -19.77 6.40
CA ASP A 70 7.07 -20.11 6.06
C ASP A 70 7.72 -19.06 5.15
N GLU A 71 9.04 -19.17 4.99
CA GLU A 71 9.85 -18.26 4.17
C GLU A 71 9.43 -18.28 2.70
N ALA A 72 9.04 -19.43 2.15
CA ALA A 72 8.62 -19.54 0.76
C ALA A 72 7.30 -18.80 0.51
N ALA A 73 6.36 -18.85 1.47
CA ALA A 73 5.13 -18.08 1.45
C ALA A 73 5.42 -16.58 1.61
N ALA A 74 6.38 -16.20 2.46
CA ALA A 74 6.80 -14.81 2.62
C ALA A 74 7.37 -14.24 1.32
N VAL A 75 8.25 -14.98 0.63
CA VAL A 75 8.77 -14.58 -0.69
C VAL A 75 7.65 -14.40 -1.71
N ARG A 76 6.69 -15.32 -1.80
CA ARG A 76 5.53 -15.18 -2.70
C ARG A 76 4.65 -13.97 -2.36
N ALA A 77 4.49 -13.69 -1.06
CA ALA A 77 3.78 -12.49 -0.60
C ALA A 77 4.50 -11.22 -1.06
N VAL A 78 5.82 -11.16 -0.88
CA VAL A 78 6.66 -10.05 -1.37
C VAL A 78 6.57 -9.89 -2.89
N ASP A 79 6.66 -10.98 -3.65
CA ASP A 79 6.51 -10.96 -5.11
C ASP A 79 5.13 -10.42 -5.53
N ALA A 80 4.06 -10.80 -4.83
CA ALA A 80 2.72 -10.29 -5.08
C ALA A 80 2.61 -8.78 -4.79
N ILE A 81 3.25 -8.30 -3.72
CA ILE A 81 3.31 -6.86 -3.37
C ILE A 81 4.03 -6.08 -4.47
N VAL A 82 5.23 -6.53 -4.87
CA VAL A 82 6.04 -5.88 -5.91
C VAL A 82 5.35 -5.90 -7.26
N THR A 83 4.73 -7.03 -7.62
CA THR A 83 3.95 -7.17 -8.86
C THR A 83 2.79 -6.18 -8.86
N PHE A 84 2.00 -6.14 -7.78
CA PHE A 84 0.86 -5.23 -7.67
C PHE A 84 1.28 -3.75 -7.73
N ALA A 85 2.37 -3.38 -7.04
CA ALA A 85 2.89 -2.01 -7.09
C ALA A 85 3.34 -1.63 -8.51
N THR A 86 4.00 -2.54 -9.22
CA THR A 86 4.42 -2.36 -10.61
C THR A 86 3.21 -2.21 -11.54
N THR A 87 2.19 -3.07 -11.39
CA THR A 87 0.94 -2.98 -12.15
C THR A 87 0.22 -1.67 -11.85
N SER A 88 0.19 -1.23 -10.60
CA SER A 88 -0.42 0.03 -10.19
C SER A 88 0.24 1.21 -10.90
N ILE A 89 1.58 1.26 -10.98
CA ILE A 89 2.30 2.30 -11.73
C ILE A 89 1.91 2.29 -13.22
N ALA A 90 1.90 1.11 -13.83
CA ALA A 90 1.59 0.95 -15.25
C ALA A 90 0.16 1.41 -15.59
N VAL A 91 -0.77 1.23 -14.66
CA VAL A 91 -2.19 1.56 -14.81
C VAL A 91 -2.49 3.03 -14.41
N LEU A 92 -1.84 3.55 -13.37
CA LEU A 92 -2.00 4.94 -12.90
C LEU A 92 -1.45 5.97 -13.89
N ARG A 93 -0.36 5.64 -14.58
CA ARG A 93 0.28 6.56 -15.55
C ARG A 93 -0.64 7.00 -16.68
N PRO A 94 -1.28 6.10 -17.45
CA PRO A 94 -2.24 6.50 -18.49
C PRO A 94 -3.49 7.15 -17.89
N ALA A 95 -3.96 6.71 -16.72
CA ALA A 95 -5.13 7.32 -16.07
C ALA A 95 -4.88 8.76 -15.59
N ALA A 96 -3.66 9.09 -15.17
CA ALA A 96 -3.29 10.48 -14.86
C ALA A 96 -3.42 11.40 -16.10
N ALA A 97 -3.19 10.85 -17.29
CA ALA A 97 -3.31 11.61 -18.54
C ALA A 97 -4.77 11.82 -18.96
N THR A 98 -5.67 10.90 -18.61
CA THR A 98 -7.07 10.88 -19.07
C THR A 98 -8.10 11.26 -18.00
N ALA A 99 -7.69 11.41 -16.73
CA ALA A 99 -8.59 11.80 -15.65
C ALA A 99 -9.22 13.18 -15.88
N HIS A 100 -10.56 13.23 -15.77
CA HIS A 100 -11.35 14.45 -16.00
C HIS A 100 -11.39 15.38 -14.77
N SER A 101 -11.19 14.85 -13.57
CA SER A 101 -11.14 15.64 -12.34
C SER A 101 -9.69 15.92 -11.93
N TRP A 102 -9.42 17.14 -11.45
CA TRP A 102 -8.11 17.50 -10.92
C TRP A 102 -7.72 16.66 -9.69
N PRO A 103 -8.61 16.36 -8.73
CA PRO A 103 -8.29 15.50 -7.59
C PRO A 103 -7.86 14.08 -8.00
N ASP A 104 -8.55 13.45 -8.97
CA ASP A 104 -8.17 12.11 -9.44
C ASP A 104 -6.86 12.15 -10.22
N LYS A 105 -6.66 13.17 -11.05
CA LYS A 105 -5.39 13.38 -11.77
C LYS A 105 -4.23 13.52 -10.80
N ARG A 106 -4.38 14.34 -9.77
CA ARG A 106 -3.38 14.54 -8.72
C ARG A 106 -3.10 13.22 -8.01
N ALA A 107 -4.13 12.52 -7.54
CA ALA A 107 -3.98 11.24 -6.85
C ALA A 107 -3.23 10.19 -7.70
N CYS A 108 -3.49 10.14 -9.02
CA CYS A 108 -2.75 9.26 -9.93
C CYS A 108 -1.28 9.69 -10.03
N SER A 109 -0.99 10.97 -10.28
CA SER A 109 0.39 11.45 -10.48
C SER A 109 1.24 11.38 -9.22
N THR A 110 0.68 11.74 -8.06
CA THR A 110 1.41 11.78 -6.78
C THR A 110 1.63 10.39 -6.19
N SER A 111 0.76 9.42 -6.47
CA SER A 111 0.94 8.05 -5.99
C SER A 111 1.98 7.25 -6.77
N ILE A 112 2.24 7.55 -8.05
CA ILE A 112 3.23 6.83 -8.88
C ILE A 112 4.63 6.75 -8.22
N PRO A 113 5.26 7.85 -7.77
CA PRO A 113 6.56 7.76 -7.10
C PRO A 113 6.47 6.98 -5.78
N LEU A 114 5.35 7.04 -5.07
CA LEU A 114 5.14 6.29 -3.82
C LEU A 114 5.06 4.78 -4.08
N TRP A 115 4.36 4.34 -5.12
CA TRP A 115 4.36 2.92 -5.52
C TRP A 115 5.77 2.42 -5.85
N ARG A 116 6.62 3.27 -6.41
CA ARG A 116 8.03 2.93 -6.67
C ARG A 116 8.82 2.82 -5.36
N SER A 117 8.62 3.76 -4.44
CA SER A 117 9.21 3.69 -3.10
C SER A 117 8.78 2.44 -2.33
N LEU A 118 7.53 1.97 -2.53
CA LEU A 118 7.04 0.74 -1.92
C LEU A 118 7.82 -0.48 -2.44
N ILE A 119 8.08 -0.55 -3.75
CA ILE A 119 8.94 -1.58 -4.35
C ILE A 119 10.34 -1.52 -3.73
N ASP A 120 10.93 -0.33 -3.62
CA ASP A 120 12.27 -0.17 -3.03
C ASP A 120 12.34 -0.58 -1.55
N CYS A 121 11.23 -0.44 -0.79
CA CYS A 121 11.14 -0.93 0.59
C CYS A 121 11.21 -2.46 0.64
N TRP A 122 10.47 -3.13 -0.25
CA TRP A 122 10.40 -4.60 -0.29
C TRP A 122 11.62 -5.26 -0.95
N ASP A 123 12.29 -4.57 -1.87
CA ASP A 123 13.62 -4.94 -2.38
C ASP A 123 14.74 -4.75 -1.32
N GLY A 124 14.41 -4.17 -0.16
CA GLY A 124 15.36 -3.91 0.92
C GLY A 124 16.35 -2.79 0.64
N LYS A 125 16.09 -1.93 -0.36
CA LYS A 125 16.93 -0.78 -0.75
C LYS A 125 16.74 0.43 0.18
N ASN A 126 15.58 0.55 0.83
CA ASN A 126 15.24 1.64 1.74
C ASN A 126 14.87 1.10 3.13
N ARG A 127 15.86 0.74 3.96
CA ARG A 127 15.64 0.16 5.32
C ARG A 127 15.57 1.19 6.45
N SER A 128 15.67 2.48 6.13
CA SER A 128 15.92 3.57 7.09
C SER A 128 14.78 4.60 7.19
N TYR A 129 13.71 4.48 6.41
CA TYR A 129 12.53 5.33 6.58
C TYR A 129 11.74 4.88 7.81
N ARG A 130 11.93 5.59 8.93
CA ARG A 130 11.03 5.54 10.09
C ARG A 130 10.21 6.82 10.10
N LEU A 131 8.92 6.71 9.82
CA LEU A 131 7.99 7.81 10.05
C LEU A 131 7.27 7.60 11.38
N LEU A 132 7.22 8.68 12.15
CA LEU A 132 6.33 8.81 13.31
C LEU A 132 4.93 9.03 12.77
N LEU A 133 4.23 7.93 12.49
CA LEU A 133 2.80 7.98 12.23
C LEU A 133 2.08 8.71 13.40
N PRO A 134 1.03 9.50 13.12
CA PRO A 134 0.28 10.15 14.18
C PRO A 134 -0.29 9.10 15.14
N LYS A 135 -0.15 9.33 16.46
CA LYS A 135 -0.63 8.40 17.52
C LYS A 135 -2.13 8.13 17.46
N VAL A 136 -2.89 9.10 16.93
CA VAL A 136 -4.29 8.95 16.54
C VAL A 136 -4.35 9.34 15.09
N GLY A 137 -4.51 8.39 14.20
CA GLY A 137 -4.67 8.73 12.80
C GLY A 137 -6.07 8.52 12.28
N PRO A 138 -6.24 8.72 10.97
CA PRO A 138 -7.53 8.90 10.38
C PRO A 138 -8.33 7.59 10.40
N VAL A 139 -9.65 7.70 10.53
CA VAL A 139 -10.59 6.55 10.56
C VAL A 139 -10.47 5.63 9.34
N TRP A 140 -9.91 6.13 8.23
CA TRP A 140 -9.68 5.36 7.01
C TRP A 140 -8.37 4.57 7.00
N TRP A 141 -7.49 4.74 8.01
CA TRP A 141 -6.21 4.04 8.15
C TRP A 141 -6.09 3.34 9.51
N PRO A 142 -6.11 2.00 9.58
CA PRO A 142 -5.83 1.27 10.81
C PRO A 142 -4.35 1.28 11.16
N TYR A 143 -4.08 1.64 12.42
CA TYR A 143 -2.80 1.45 13.10
C TYR A 143 -2.79 0.08 13.76
N PHE A 144 -1.71 -0.67 13.58
CA PHE A 144 -1.52 -2.03 14.11
C PHE A 144 -0.37 -2.08 15.11
#